data_AF-A0AAN8ZX41-F1
#
_entry.id   AF-A0AAN8ZX41-F1
#
_cell.length_a   1.000
_cell.length_b   1.000
_cell.length_c   1.000
_cell.angle_alpha   90.00
_cell.angle_beta   90.00
_cell.angle_gamma   90.00
#
_symmetry.space_group_name_H-M   'P 1'
#
loop_
_entity.id
_entity.type
_entity.pdbx_description
1 polymer ?
#
loop_
_entity_poly.entity_id
_entity_poly.type
_entity_poly.pdbx_seq_one_letter_code
_entity_poly.pdbx_strand_id
1 'polypeptide(L)'
;YLLENYREELFQHFEDIGTELLSTVVNDFVPLNLRLSRARQLCKFLQLAPNEANKSFRIHVKHLFSKLPYVLRNAGDYDFQTNIVEAIFRMTSSAQRAKMVTKWFPYVDCTTHALFIRIIDFDPDCRHFLNSLNKSLGKHQGVFSIPCEKACIGQIELLKPQVASYEKFWIDFNMGSRSILILCQKKGTKTQVTDVTI
;
A
#
# COMPACT_ATOMS: atom_id res chain seq x y z
N TYR A 1 16.75 -7.94 -13.41
CA TYR A 1 17.62 -9.11 -13.67
C TYR A 1 16.84 -10.41 -13.86
N LEU A 2 16.47 -11.20 -12.83
CA LEU A 2 15.72 -12.45 -13.06
C LEU A 2 14.33 -12.20 -13.69
N LEU A 3 13.60 -11.17 -13.25
CA LEU A 3 12.27 -10.84 -13.77
C LEU A 3 12.26 -10.27 -15.20
N GLU A 4 13.39 -9.75 -15.69
CA GLU A 4 13.49 -9.21 -17.05
C GLU A 4 13.79 -10.31 -18.07
N ASN A 5 14.59 -11.31 -17.67
CA ASN A 5 15.01 -12.39 -18.56
C ASN A 5 13.91 -13.45 -18.82
N TYR A 6 12.93 -13.58 -17.91
CA TYR A 6 11.83 -14.55 -18.03
C TYR A 6 10.47 -13.87 -18.26
N ARG A 7 10.47 -12.63 -18.73
CA ARG A 7 9.26 -11.79 -18.82
C ARG A 7 8.15 -12.48 -19.62
N GLU A 8 8.47 -13.13 -20.74
CA GLU A 8 7.48 -13.81 -21.59
C GLU A 8 6.86 -15.03 -20.92
N GLU A 9 7.66 -15.94 -20.35
CA GLU A 9 7.17 -17.12 -19.61
C GLU A 9 6.37 -16.72 -18.37
N LEU A 10 6.81 -15.68 -17.66
CA LEU A 10 6.12 -15.15 -16.48
C LEU A 10 4.72 -14.61 -16.84
N PHE A 11 4.56 -14.04 -18.05
CA PHE A 11 3.26 -13.57 -18.52
C PHE A 11 2.35 -14.67 -19.06
N GLN A 12 2.89 -15.82 -19.48
CA GLN A 12 2.07 -16.98 -19.84
C GLN A 12 1.26 -17.49 -18.64
N HIS A 13 1.81 -17.37 -17.43
CA HIS A 13 1.16 -17.74 -16.17
C HIS A 13 0.68 -16.53 -15.36
N PHE A 14 0.43 -15.40 -16.03
CA PHE A 14 0.11 -14.14 -15.35
C PHE A 14 -1.11 -14.27 -14.43
N GLU A 15 -2.19 -14.85 -14.96
CA GLU A 15 -3.45 -14.97 -14.23
C GLU A 15 -3.33 -15.92 -13.03
N ASP A 16 -2.66 -17.06 -13.20
CA ASP A 16 -2.49 -18.06 -12.14
C ASP A 16 -1.63 -17.53 -10.99
N ILE A 17 -0.46 -16.96 -11.32
CA ILE A 17 0.45 -16.38 -10.32
C ILE A 17 -0.23 -15.20 -9.62
N GLY A 18 -0.83 -14.28 -10.40
CA GLY A 18 -1.53 -13.13 -9.83
C GLY A 18 -2.68 -13.56 -8.92
N THR A 19 -3.42 -14.61 -9.28
CA THR A 19 -4.54 -15.14 -8.50
C THR A 19 -4.06 -15.76 -7.20
N GLU A 20 -2.98 -16.54 -7.19
CA GLU A 20 -2.39 -17.10 -5.96
C GLU A 20 -1.96 -15.98 -5.00
N LEU A 21 -1.22 -14.99 -5.51
CA LEU A 21 -0.77 -13.85 -4.72
C LEU A 21 -1.95 -13.08 -4.12
N LEU A 22 -2.92 -12.70 -4.95
CA LEU A 22 -4.08 -11.93 -4.51
C LEU A 22 -4.99 -12.73 -3.56
N SER A 23 -5.17 -14.03 -3.80
CA SER A 23 -5.96 -14.90 -2.93
C SER A 23 -5.37 -14.95 -1.52
N THR A 24 -4.03 -15.00 -1.40
CA THR A 24 -3.34 -14.94 -0.12
C THR A 24 -3.51 -13.58 0.54
N VAL A 25 -3.37 -12.49 -0.22
CA VAL A 25 -3.54 -11.11 0.27
C VAL A 25 -4.92 -10.89 0.91
N VAL A 26 -5.99 -11.41 0.30
CA VAL A 26 -7.37 -11.20 0.78
C VAL A 26 -7.85 -12.23 1.80
N ASN A 27 -7.02 -13.22 2.16
CA ASN A 27 -7.40 -14.28 3.08
C ASN A 27 -7.06 -13.90 4.52
N ASP A 28 -8.08 -13.61 5.34
CA ASP A 28 -7.90 -13.22 6.74
C ASP A 28 -7.46 -14.37 7.66
N PHE A 29 -7.49 -15.62 7.19
CA PHE A 29 -6.92 -16.77 7.92
C PHE A 29 -5.40 -16.88 7.76
N VAL A 30 -4.81 -16.12 6.83
CA VAL A 30 -3.36 -16.11 6.60
C VAL A 30 -2.70 -15.08 7.53
N PRO A 31 -1.57 -15.42 8.18
CA PRO A 31 -0.80 -14.46 8.97
C PRO A 31 -0.44 -13.19 8.19
N LEU A 32 -0.57 -12.03 8.84
CA LEU A 32 -0.42 -10.72 8.22
C LEU A 32 0.95 -10.52 7.55
N ASN A 33 2.03 -11.05 8.13
CA ASN A 33 3.37 -10.98 7.55
C ASN A 33 3.46 -11.69 6.19
N LEU A 34 2.79 -12.84 6.04
CA LEU A 34 2.73 -13.54 4.76
C LEU A 34 1.84 -12.78 3.77
N ARG A 35 0.70 -12.25 4.21
CA ARG A 35 -0.17 -11.40 3.38
C ARG A 35 0.57 -10.16 2.85
N LEU A 36 1.34 -9.50 3.71
CA LEU A 36 2.18 -8.35 3.36
C LEU A 36 3.25 -8.73 2.34
N SER A 37 3.97 -9.83 2.57
CA SER A 37 4.95 -10.35 1.61
C SER A 37 4.33 -10.61 0.23
N ARG A 38 3.14 -11.22 0.20
CA ARG A 38 2.39 -11.49 -1.03
C ARG A 38 1.87 -10.22 -1.69
N ALA A 39 1.46 -9.21 -0.93
CA ALA A 39 1.05 -7.92 -1.48
C ALA A 39 2.21 -7.18 -2.16
N ARG A 40 3.40 -7.20 -1.55
CA ARG A 40 4.62 -6.65 -2.16
C ARG A 40 5.01 -7.39 -3.46
N GLN A 41 4.89 -8.72 -3.47
CA GLN A 41 5.10 -9.52 -4.68
C GLN A 41 4.07 -9.19 -5.76
N LEU A 42 2.79 -9.08 -5.40
CA LEU A 42 1.71 -8.70 -6.31
C LEU A 42 1.95 -7.31 -6.92
N CYS A 43 2.34 -6.31 -6.12
CA CYS A 43 2.60 -4.96 -6.63
C CYS A 43 3.75 -4.96 -7.65
N LYS A 44 4.85 -5.66 -7.37
CA LYS A 44 5.96 -5.84 -8.32
C LYS A 44 5.51 -6.56 -9.58
N PHE A 45 4.69 -7.58 -9.44
CA PHE A 45 4.15 -8.35 -10.56
C PHE A 45 3.27 -7.49 -11.48
N LEU A 46 2.33 -6.75 -10.90
CA LEU A 46 1.47 -5.79 -11.59
C LEU A 46 2.27 -4.61 -12.17
N GLN A 47 3.41 -4.25 -11.60
CA GLN A 47 4.29 -3.19 -12.10
C GLN A 47 4.96 -3.56 -13.41
N LEU A 48 5.38 -4.81 -13.56
CA LEU A 48 6.04 -5.30 -14.75
C LEU A 48 5.08 -5.53 -15.92
N ALA A 49 3.79 -5.71 -15.59
CA ALA A 49 2.72 -6.02 -16.52
C ALA A 49 2.27 -4.82 -17.36
N PRO A 50 1.96 -5.02 -18.66
CA PRO A 50 1.25 -4.03 -19.45
C PRO A 50 -0.11 -3.68 -18.83
N ASN A 51 -0.57 -2.43 -19.04
CA ASN A 51 -1.85 -1.96 -18.51
C ASN A 51 -3.05 -2.83 -18.92
N GLU A 52 -3.07 -3.34 -20.17
CA GLU A 52 -4.15 -4.23 -20.63
C GLU A 52 -4.13 -5.58 -19.91
N ALA A 53 -2.94 -6.13 -19.58
CA ALA A 53 -2.83 -7.36 -18.80
C ALA A 53 -3.41 -7.16 -17.38
N ASN A 54 -3.07 -6.04 -16.72
CA ASN A 54 -3.64 -5.70 -15.40
C ASN A 54 -5.16 -5.55 -15.44
N LYS A 55 -5.70 -4.98 -16.52
CA LYS A 55 -7.14 -4.80 -16.71
C LYS A 55 -7.86 -6.14 -16.92
N SER A 56 -7.31 -7.02 -17.76
CA SER A 56 -7.83 -8.39 -17.97
C SER A 56 -7.77 -9.19 -16.67
N PHE A 57 -6.63 -9.14 -15.97
CA PHE A 57 -6.46 -9.78 -14.69
C PHE A 57 -7.48 -9.30 -13.65
N ARG A 58 -7.72 -7.99 -13.53
CA ARG A 58 -8.78 -7.47 -12.63
C ARG A 58 -10.15 -8.07 -12.94
N ILE A 59 -10.49 -8.23 -14.22
CA ILE A 59 -11.77 -8.82 -14.64
C ILE A 59 -11.82 -10.30 -14.24
N HIS A 60 -10.73 -11.05 -14.46
CA HIS A 60 -10.57 -12.44 -14.06
C HIS A 60 -10.77 -12.60 -12.54
N VAL A 61 -10.05 -11.82 -11.73
CA VAL A 61 -10.09 -11.88 -10.25
C VAL A 61 -11.14 -10.96 -9.62
N LYS A 62 -12.21 -10.60 -10.33
CA LYS A 62 -13.20 -9.60 -9.86
C LYS A 62 -13.71 -9.83 -8.43
N HIS A 63 -13.87 -11.10 -8.06
CA HIS A 63 -14.36 -11.51 -6.75
C HIS A 63 -13.32 -11.28 -5.65
N LEU A 64 -12.03 -11.53 -5.89
CA LEU A 64 -10.95 -11.21 -4.96
C LEU A 64 -10.71 -9.69 -4.90
N PHE A 65 -10.67 -9.04 -6.07
CA PHE A 65 -10.48 -7.60 -6.19
C PHE A 65 -11.53 -6.82 -5.39
N SER A 66 -12.79 -7.26 -5.42
CA SER A 66 -13.88 -6.64 -4.66
C SER A 66 -13.68 -6.64 -3.14
N LYS A 67 -12.79 -7.50 -2.61
CA LYS A 67 -12.46 -7.57 -1.17
C LYS A 67 -11.38 -6.58 -0.74
N LEU A 68 -10.59 -6.03 -1.67
CA LEU A 68 -9.45 -5.16 -1.35
C LEU A 68 -9.82 -3.93 -0.50
N PRO A 69 -10.96 -3.23 -0.72
CA PRO A 69 -11.37 -2.13 0.17
C PRO A 69 -11.61 -2.57 1.62
N TYR A 70 -12.19 -3.75 1.81
CA TYR A 70 -12.38 -4.33 3.14
C TYR A 70 -11.03 -4.71 3.77
N VAL A 71 -10.12 -5.32 3.00
CA VAL A 71 -8.76 -5.66 3.46
C VAL A 71 -8.00 -4.39 3.86
N LEU A 72 -8.06 -3.33 3.04
CA LEU A 72 -7.42 -2.05 3.32
C LEU A 72 -7.87 -1.45 4.66
N ARG A 73 -9.19 -1.47 4.90
CA ARG A 73 -9.80 -0.97 6.13
C ARG A 73 -9.31 -1.73 7.37
N ASN A 74 -9.16 -3.05 7.26
CA ASN A 74 -8.85 -3.93 8.39
C ASN A 74 -7.37 -4.35 8.45
N ALA A 75 -6.51 -3.79 7.60
CA ALA A 75 -5.10 -4.18 7.48
C ALA A 75 -4.33 -4.08 8.80
N GLY A 76 -4.55 -2.99 9.56
CA GLY A 76 -3.86 -2.76 10.83
C GLY A 76 -2.34 -2.59 10.72
N ASP A 77 -1.82 -2.41 9.51
CA ASP A 77 -0.41 -2.22 9.22
C ASP A 77 -0.25 -1.26 8.04
N TYR A 78 0.52 -0.19 8.22
CA TYR A 78 0.65 0.87 7.24
C TYR A 78 1.25 0.39 5.92
N ASP A 79 2.30 -0.44 5.97
CA ASP A 79 2.92 -0.92 4.73
C ASP A 79 2.03 -1.94 4.01
N PHE A 80 1.23 -2.70 4.75
CA PHE A 80 0.20 -3.50 4.11
C PHE A 80 -0.85 -2.61 3.43
N GLN A 81 -1.30 -1.54 4.09
CA GLN A 81 -2.25 -0.58 3.50
C GLN A 81 -1.72 0.05 2.20
N THR A 82 -0.46 0.50 2.16
CA THR A 82 0.14 1.09 0.95
C THR A 82 0.15 0.10 -0.21
N ASN A 83 0.55 -1.14 0.03
CA ASN A 83 0.56 -2.19 -1.00
C ASN A 83 -0.86 -2.52 -1.52
N ILE A 84 -1.88 -2.51 -0.64
CA ILE A 84 -3.27 -2.68 -1.09
C ILE A 84 -3.72 -1.52 -1.99
N VAL A 85 -3.40 -0.27 -1.61
CA VAL A 85 -3.71 0.91 -2.45
C VAL A 85 -2.98 0.81 -3.79
N GLU A 86 -1.70 0.44 -3.80
CA GLU A 86 -0.91 0.30 -5.02
C GLU A 86 -1.52 -0.76 -5.95
N ALA A 87 -1.87 -1.94 -5.42
CA ALA A 87 -2.53 -3.00 -6.18
C ALA A 87 -3.85 -2.51 -6.81
N ILE A 88 -4.70 -1.80 -6.04
CA ILE A 88 -5.93 -1.20 -6.57
C ILE A 88 -5.60 -0.23 -7.72
N PHE A 89 -4.58 0.61 -7.57
CA PHE A 89 -4.20 1.61 -8.56
C PHE A 89 -3.64 1.00 -9.85
N ARG A 90 -2.84 -0.06 -9.75
CA ARG A 90 -2.30 -0.77 -10.92
C ARG A 90 -3.36 -1.51 -11.71
N MET A 91 -4.44 -1.94 -11.04
CA MET A 91 -5.55 -2.65 -11.66
C MET A 91 -6.68 -1.71 -12.16
N THR A 92 -6.64 -0.41 -11.86
CA THR A 92 -7.75 0.51 -12.17
C THR A 92 -7.32 1.81 -12.82
N SER A 93 -8.18 2.37 -13.67
CA SER A 93 -8.01 3.73 -14.18
C SER A 93 -8.54 4.77 -13.19
N SER A 94 -8.06 6.01 -13.30
CA SER A 94 -8.53 7.14 -12.48
C SER A 94 -10.06 7.34 -12.58
N ALA A 95 -10.63 7.15 -13.78
CA ALA A 95 -12.07 7.23 -14.01
C ALA A 95 -12.85 6.12 -13.28
N GLN A 96 -12.28 4.91 -13.17
CA GLN A 96 -12.89 3.82 -12.40
C GLN A 96 -12.82 4.10 -10.90
N ARG A 97 -11.69 4.60 -10.40
CA ARG A 97 -11.54 4.98 -8.99
C ARG A 97 -12.55 6.07 -8.60
N ALA A 98 -12.72 7.10 -9.42
CA ALA A 98 -13.71 8.15 -9.20
C ALA A 98 -15.14 7.61 -9.08
N LYS A 99 -15.51 6.61 -9.88
CA LYS A 99 -16.85 5.98 -9.83
C LYS A 99 -17.04 5.05 -8.64
N MET A 100 -15.97 4.47 -8.11
CA MET A 100 -16.04 3.40 -7.11
C MET A 100 -15.71 3.86 -5.69
N VAL A 101 -15.01 4.99 -5.52
CA VAL A 101 -14.51 5.44 -4.21
C VAL A 101 -15.61 5.55 -3.15
N THR A 102 -16.78 6.05 -3.51
CA THR A 102 -17.92 6.21 -2.60
C THR A 102 -18.52 4.86 -2.20
N LYS A 103 -18.43 3.85 -3.07
CA LYS A 103 -18.87 2.47 -2.77
C LYS A 103 -17.85 1.72 -1.93
N TRP A 104 -16.56 1.96 -2.15
CA TRP A 104 -15.47 1.35 -1.39
C TRP A 104 -15.37 1.91 0.02
N PHE A 105 -15.58 3.22 0.18
CA PHE A 105 -15.45 3.92 1.45
C PHE A 105 -16.71 4.75 1.75
N PRO A 106 -17.88 4.14 1.94
CA PRO A 106 -19.14 4.88 2.13
C PRO A 106 -19.21 5.65 3.47
N TYR A 107 -18.27 5.38 4.38
CA TYR A 107 -18.24 5.91 5.74
C TYR A 107 -17.26 7.09 5.93
N VAL A 108 -16.54 7.49 4.87
CA VAL A 108 -15.59 8.62 4.94
C VAL A 108 -16.16 9.84 4.21
N ASP A 109 -15.62 11.01 4.53
CA ASP A 109 -16.02 12.27 3.91
C ASP A 109 -15.52 12.45 2.47
N CYS A 110 -16.04 13.47 1.79
CA CYS A 110 -15.65 13.79 0.42
C CYS A 110 -14.17 14.20 0.32
N THR A 111 -13.58 14.76 1.38
CA THR A 111 -12.15 15.08 1.46
C THR A 111 -11.30 13.83 1.33
N THR A 112 -11.62 12.78 2.08
CA THR A 112 -10.92 11.49 2.03
C THR A 112 -11.11 10.81 0.68
N HIS A 113 -12.30 10.89 0.07
CA HIS A 113 -12.51 10.42 -1.31
C HIS A 113 -11.64 11.18 -2.32
N ALA A 114 -11.55 12.50 -2.18
CA ALA A 114 -10.75 13.34 -3.07
C ALA A 114 -9.25 13.01 -2.94
N LEU A 115 -8.75 12.80 -1.73
CA LEU A 115 -7.37 12.36 -1.48
C LEU A 115 -7.09 11.05 -2.20
N PHE A 116 -8.00 10.06 -2.14
CA PHE A 116 -7.83 8.80 -2.87
C PHE A 116 -7.81 9.01 -4.38
N ILE A 117 -8.74 9.76 -4.96
CA ILE A 117 -8.83 9.92 -6.43
C ILE A 117 -7.59 10.67 -6.98
N ARG A 118 -7.03 11.59 -6.20
CA ARG A 118 -5.97 12.52 -6.61
C ARG A 118 -4.54 12.01 -6.36
N ILE A 119 -4.36 10.75 -5.96
CA ILE A 119 -3.03 10.14 -5.86
C ILE A 119 -2.38 10.13 -7.26
N ILE A 120 -1.32 10.92 -7.43
CA ILE A 120 -0.50 11.05 -8.64
C ILE A 120 0.95 10.72 -8.31
N ASP A 121 1.53 11.36 -7.29
CA ASP A 121 2.81 10.95 -6.70
C ASP A 121 2.50 9.95 -5.59
N PHE A 122 2.71 8.67 -5.89
CA PHE A 122 2.10 7.59 -5.13
C PHE A 122 2.43 7.66 -3.64
N ASP A 123 3.70 7.72 -3.27
CA ASP A 123 4.14 7.68 -1.87
C ASP A 123 3.55 8.81 -1.00
N PRO A 124 3.71 10.11 -1.37
CA PRO A 124 3.19 11.19 -0.55
C PRO A 124 1.66 11.30 -0.58
N ASP A 125 1.03 11.14 -1.75
CA ASP A 125 -0.41 11.30 -1.86
C ASP A 125 -1.13 10.13 -1.16
N CYS A 126 -0.59 8.91 -1.27
CA CYS A 126 -1.09 7.73 -0.56
C CYS A 126 -1.00 7.95 0.96
N ARG A 127 0.09 8.57 1.46
CA ARG A 127 0.21 8.94 2.87
C ARG A 127 -0.91 9.87 3.32
N HIS A 128 -1.22 10.91 2.57
CA HIS A 128 -2.32 11.82 2.91
C HIS A 128 -3.67 11.09 2.96
N PHE A 129 -3.95 10.26 1.96
CA PHE A 129 -5.15 9.44 1.93
C PHE A 129 -5.24 8.48 3.12
N LEU A 130 -4.19 7.69 3.39
CA LEU A 130 -4.18 6.70 4.46
C LEU A 130 -4.28 7.35 5.84
N ASN A 131 -3.62 8.48 6.06
CA ASN A 131 -3.76 9.24 7.31
C ASN A 131 -5.21 9.71 7.52
N SER A 132 -5.89 10.18 6.45
CA SER A 132 -7.29 10.59 6.52
C SER A 132 -8.23 9.40 6.73
N LEU A 133 -8.04 8.33 5.97
CA LEU A 133 -8.79 7.08 6.09
C LEU A 133 -8.68 6.51 7.51
N ASN A 134 -7.46 6.36 8.04
CA ASN A 134 -7.24 5.78 9.36
C ASN A 134 -7.90 6.60 10.47
N LYS A 135 -7.81 7.94 10.41
CA LYS A 135 -8.51 8.83 11.35
C LYS A 135 -10.03 8.68 11.29
N SER A 136 -10.60 8.52 10.10
CA SER A 136 -12.05 8.36 9.92
C SER A 136 -12.61 7.06 10.54
N LEU A 137 -11.76 6.07 10.82
CA LEU A 137 -12.17 4.80 11.44
C LEU A 137 -12.41 4.92 12.95
N GLY A 138 -11.98 6.02 13.59
CA GLY A 138 -12.18 6.27 15.02
C GLY A 138 -11.69 5.10 15.88
N LYS A 139 -12.57 4.52 16.70
CA LYS A 139 -12.24 3.37 17.57
C LYS A 139 -11.81 2.10 16.83
N HIS A 140 -12.05 2.01 15.52
CA HIS A 140 -11.63 0.88 14.69
C HIS A 140 -10.31 1.13 13.96
N GLN A 141 -9.63 2.24 14.25
CA GLN A 141 -8.34 2.57 13.68
C GLN A 141 -7.29 1.53 14.09
N GLY A 142 -6.70 0.86 13.11
CA GLY A 142 -5.64 -0.14 13.32
C GLY A 142 -4.22 0.38 13.08
N VAL A 143 -4.06 1.60 12.57
CA VAL A 143 -2.77 2.24 12.28
C VAL A 143 -2.82 3.68 12.78
N PHE A 144 -1.89 4.05 13.67
CA PHE A 144 -1.77 5.41 14.19
C PHE A 144 -0.50 6.05 13.67
N SER A 145 -0.64 7.07 12.81
CA SER A 145 0.48 7.80 12.20
C SER A 145 0.70 9.12 12.93
N ILE A 146 1.85 9.26 13.59
CA ILE A 146 2.19 10.42 14.43
C ILE A 146 3.39 11.17 13.82
N PRO A 147 3.33 12.51 13.70
CA PRO A 147 4.50 13.27 13.30
C PRO A 147 5.52 13.28 14.44
N CYS A 148 6.75 12.95 14.11
CA CYS A 148 7.88 12.89 15.02
C CYS A 148 8.83 14.06 14.74
N GLU A 149 9.38 14.66 15.79
CA GLU A 149 10.42 15.67 15.65
C GLU A 149 11.80 15.01 15.47
N LYS A 150 12.06 13.92 16.20
CA LYS A 150 13.34 13.21 16.21
C LYS A 150 13.16 11.75 16.65
N ALA A 151 13.81 10.82 15.95
CA ALA A 151 13.86 9.40 16.30
C ALA A 151 15.32 8.91 16.32
N CYS A 152 15.66 8.02 17.26
CA CYS A 152 16.99 7.47 17.41
C CYS A 152 16.93 5.96 17.66
N ILE A 153 17.90 5.20 17.12
CA ILE A 153 18.17 3.81 17.49
C ILE A 153 19.50 3.80 18.25
N GLY A 154 19.43 3.64 19.57
CA GLY A 154 20.57 3.88 20.45
C GLY A 154 21.09 5.31 20.27
N GLN A 155 22.33 5.46 19.81
CA GLN A 155 22.95 6.77 19.55
C GLN A 155 22.80 7.24 18.09
N ILE A 156 22.17 6.45 17.23
CA ILE A 156 22.04 6.76 15.80
C ILE A 156 20.73 7.49 15.56
N GLU A 157 20.81 8.76 15.15
CA GLU A 157 19.65 9.54 14.73
C GLU A 157 19.15 9.10 13.35
N LEU A 158 17.85 8.82 13.27
CA LEU A 158 17.14 8.54 12.02
C LEU A 158 16.75 9.85 11.36
N LEU A 159 16.99 9.97 10.05
CA LEU A 159 16.70 11.19 9.30
C LEU A 159 15.36 11.07 8.59
N LYS A 160 14.56 12.14 8.63
CA LYS A 160 13.37 12.26 7.77
C LYS A 160 13.77 12.10 6.30
N PRO A 161 12.99 11.35 5.49
CA PRO A 161 13.15 11.37 4.04
C PRO A 161 13.15 12.81 3.49
N GLN A 162 14.17 13.15 2.69
CA GLN A 162 14.33 14.47 2.06
C GLN A 162 13.45 14.68 0.82
N VAL A 163 12.57 13.73 0.51
CA VAL A 163 11.60 13.88 -0.58
C VAL A 163 10.64 15.01 -0.18
N ALA A 164 10.55 16.04 -1.02
CA ALA A 164 9.79 17.27 -0.74
C ALA A 164 8.31 17.01 -0.40
N SER A 165 7.79 15.88 -0.85
CA SER A 165 6.41 15.48 -0.70
C SER A 165 6.10 14.81 0.66
N TYR A 166 7.12 14.45 1.46
CA TYR A 166 6.91 14.03 2.86
C TYR A 166 6.93 15.24 3.80
N GLU A 167 5.75 15.77 4.12
CA GLU A 167 5.58 16.96 4.97
C GLU A 167 6.13 16.79 6.40
N LYS A 168 6.05 15.58 6.95
CA LYS A 168 6.42 15.25 8.34
C LYS A 168 7.27 13.98 8.38
N PHE A 169 8.03 13.82 9.47
CA PHE A 169 8.68 12.56 9.78
C PHE A 169 7.68 11.65 10.48
N TRP A 170 7.12 10.68 9.77
CA TRP A 170 6.03 9.86 10.29
C TRP A 170 6.55 8.63 11.03
N ILE A 171 5.91 8.33 12.17
CA ILE A 171 6.01 7.06 12.88
C ILE A 171 4.62 6.41 12.85
N ASP A 172 4.56 5.18 12.36
CA ASP A 172 3.33 4.40 12.23
C ASP A 172 3.29 3.30 13.28
N PHE A 173 2.31 3.38 14.18
CA PHE A 173 2.02 2.33 15.17
C PHE A 173 0.98 1.38 14.59
N ASN A 174 1.41 0.16 14.27
CA ASN A 174 0.63 -0.85 13.57
C ASN A 174 0.05 -1.86 14.56
N MET A 175 -1.25 -1.75 14.85
CA MET A 175 -1.91 -2.63 15.82
C MET A 175 -2.09 -4.06 15.30
N GLY A 176 -2.20 -4.24 13.98
CA GLY A 176 -2.38 -5.53 13.32
C GLY A 176 -1.11 -6.38 13.33
N SER A 177 0.04 -5.79 12.97
CA SER A 177 1.33 -6.46 12.99
C SER A 177 2.05 -6.37 14.33
N ARG A 178 1.55 -5.54 15.26
CA ARG A 178 2.17 -5.23 16.56
C ARG A 178 3.59 -4.68 16.39
N SER A 179 3.73 -3.74 15.47
CA SER A 179 5.02 -3.16 15.12
C SER A 179 4.98 -1.63 15.10
N ILE A 180 6.15 -1.02 15.12
CA ILE A 180 6.34 0.40 14.84
C ILE A 180 7.15 0.53 13.56
N LEU A 181 6.61 1.23 12.56
CA LEU A 181 7.27 1.53 11.30
C LEU A 181 7.76 2.97 11.28
N ILE A 182 9.04 3.16 10.94
CA ILE A 182 9.66 4.47 10.76
C ILE A 182 10.28 4.54 9.37
N LEU A 183 9.70 5.36 8.49
CA LEU A 183 10.32 5.67 7.18
C LEU A 183 11.39 6.72 7.37
N CYS A 184 12.65 6.33 7.16
CA CYS A 184 13.80 7.19 7.34
C CYS A 184 14.75 7.14 6.14
N GLN A 185 15.77 7.99 6.15
CA GLN A 185 16.81 8.05 5.14
C GLN A 185 18.16 7.75 5.78
N LYS A 186 18.96 6.92 5.12
CA LYS A 186 20.32 6.66 5.57
C LYS A 186 21.18 7.92 5.38
N LYS A 187 21.97 8.26 6.40
CA LYS A 187 22.91 9.39 6.35
C LYS A 187 23.89 9.19 5.18
N GLY A 188 23.96 10.17 4.28
CA GLY A 188 24.86 10.16 3.11
C GLY A 188 24.25 9.68 1.79
N THR A 189 23.02 9.16 1.76
CA THR A 189 22.32 8.76 0.52
C THR A 189 21.16 9.69 0.27
N LYS A 190 21.20 10.54 -0.76
CA LYS A 190 20.12 11.52 -1.06
C LYS A 190 18.82 10.89 -1.58
N THR A 191 18.87 9.65 -2.08
CA THR A 191 17.78 9.03 -2.85
C THR A 191 17.23 7.73 -2.27
N GLN A 192 17.86 7.15 -1.23
CA GLN A 192 17.37 5.91 -0.63
C GLN A 192 16.60 6.18 0.65
N VAL A 193 15.27 6.03 0.55
CA VAL A 193 14.38 5.86 1.70
C VAL A 193 14.50 4.40 2.15
N THR A 194 14.59 4.19 3.45
CA THR A 194 14.60 2.88 4.11
C THR A 194 13.57 2.91 5.23
N ASP A 195 13.08 1.75 5.62
CA ASP A 195 12.24 1.60 6.79
C ASP A 195 13.00 0.94 7.95
N VAL A 196 12.55 1.25 9.16
CA VAL A 196 12.87 0.50 10.37
C VAL A 196 11.54 0.02 10.93
N THR A 197 11.42 -1.31 11.07
CA THR A 197 10.28 -1.95 11.75
C THR A 197 10.78 -2.51 13.08
N ILE A 198 10.18 -2.07 14.18
CA ILE A 198 10.45 -2.51 15.56
C ILE A 198 9.29 -3.38 16.04
#